data_AF-A0A346SJN4-F1
#
_entry.id   AF-A0A346SJN4-F1
#
_cell.length_a   1.000
_cell.length_b   1.000
_cell.length_c   1.000
_cell.angle_alpha   90.00
_cell.angle_beta   90.00
_cell.angle_gamma   90.00
#
_symmetry.space_group_name_H-M   'P 1'
#
loop_
_entity.id
_entity.type
_entity.pdbx_description
1 polymer ?
#
loop_
_entity_poly.entity_id
_entity_poly.type
_entity_poly.pdbx_seq_one_letter_code
_entity_poly.pdbx_strand_id
1 'polypeptide(L)'
;MKDLAIVFFLLAVLILIPPLLLLLQSYPGSFAQKFESAVSEFDGTIISLGTLFLVSGLALLTTHLSNRSSEKREAANRLISTEMKIAEMRKKWIDDLRDDLAVFSSLVSTESGPESMREEVELASRILLRLNPKDPNYDSLREHLKSASGEFGAEDPDMSELVALREVSQKILKHEWERLKHDIKNAHMLEGERT
;
A
#
# COMPACT_ATOMS: atom_id res chain seq x y z
N MET A 1 19.61 2.05 -19.69
CA MET A 1 20.16 3.42 -19.56
C MET A 1 21.67 3.45 -19.32
N LYS A 2 22.24 2.60 -18.45
CA LYS A 2 23.70 2.56 -18.20
C LYS A 2 24.53 2.28 -19.47
N ASP A 3 24.10 1.33 -20.29
CA ASP A 3 24.83 0.96 -21.52
C ASP A 3 24.83 2.10 -22.56
N LEU A 4 23.71 2.83 -22.65
CA LEU A 4 23.57 3.98 -23.54
C LEU A 4 24.53 5.12 -23.14
N ALA A 5 24.67 5.39 -21.84
CA ALA A 5 25.58 6.41 -21.33
C ALA A 5 27.05 6.08 -21.61
N ILE A 6 27.44 4.80 -21.49
CA ILE A 6 28.80 4.32 -21.80
C ILE A 6 29.08 4.49 -23.29
N VAL A 7 28.12 4.15 -24.17
CA VAL A 7 28.27 4.31 -25.63
C VAL A 7 28.44 5.79 -26.00
N PHE A 8 27.62 6.69 -25.45
CA PHE A 8 27.75 8.13 -25.72
C PHE A 8 29.06 8.72 -25.21
N PHE A 9 29.54 8.26 -24.04
CA PHE A 9 30.84 8.68 -23.51
C PHE A 9 31.99 8.26 -24.43
N LEU A 10 32.00 7.00 -24.89
CA LEU A 10 33.02 6.51 -25.83
C LEU A 10 33.00 7.27 -27.16
N LEU A 11 31.81 7.58 -27.68
CA LEU A 11 31.64 8.36 -28.90
C LEU A 11 32.15 9.79 -28.74
N ALA A 12 31.88 10.43 -27.60
CA ALA A 12 32.39 11.76 -27.28
C ALA A 12 33.92 11.78 -27.20
N VAL A 13 34.53 10.79 -26.55
CA VAL A 13 36.00 10.63 -26.49
C VAL A 13 36.57 10.43 -27.90
N LEU A 14 35.97 9.57 -28.72
CA LEU A 14 36.41 9.30 -30.10
C LEU A 14 36.41 10.56 -30.97
N ILE A 15 35.39 11.41 -30.84
CA ILE A 15 35.26 12.67 -31.61
C ILE A 15 36.27 13.73 -31.15
N LEU A 16 36.62 13.76 -29.86
CA LEU A 16 37.55 14.74 -29.29
C LEU A 16 39.02 14.42 -29.57
N ILE A 17 39.39 13.16 -29.82
CA ILE A 17 40.78 12.75 -30.02
C ILE A 17 41.45 13.44 -31.23
N PRO A 18 40.88 13.46 -32.44
CA PRO A 18 41.53 14.07 -33.62
C PRO A 18 41.89 15.56 -33.49
N PRO A 19 40.98 16.47 -33.07
CA PRO A 19 41.34 17.88 -32.90
C PRO A 19 42.36 18.11 -31.77
N LEU A 20 42.34 17.26 -30.74
CA LEU A 20 43.28 17.33 -29.62
C LEU A 20 44.70 16.89 -30.05
N LEU A 21 44.80 15.88 -30.91
CA LEU A 21 46.07 15.49 -31.54
C LEU A 21 46.62 16.59 -32.47
N LEU A 22 45.75 17.27 -33.23
CA LEU A 22 46.16 18.41 -34.07
C LEU A 22 46.65 19.59 -33.23
N LEU A 23 45.97 19.90 -32.12
CA LEU A 23 46.41 20.92 -31.16
C LEU A 23 47.78 20.59 -30.54
N LEU A 24 48.06 19.32 -30.22
CA LEU A 24 49.35 18.92 -29.65
C LEU A 24 50.51 18.97 -30.66
N GLN A 25 50.23 18.95 -31.97
CA GLN A 25 51.28 19.03 -32.99
C GLN A 25 51.92 20.42 -33.10
N SER A 26 51.21 21.50 -32.75
CA SER A 26 51.72 22.88 -32.85
C SER A 26 52.80 23.21 -31.82
N TYR A 27 52.87 22.47 -30.71
CA TYR A 27 53.87 22.67 -29.67
C TYR A 27 55.19 21.93 -29.98
N PRO A 28 56.37 22.53 -29.74
CA PRO A 28 57.65 21.85 -29.87
C PRO A 28 57.94 20.92 -28.67
N GLY A 29 58.85 19.96 -28.85
CA GLY A 29 59.35 19.11 -27.76
C GLY A 29 58.74 17.70 -27.70
N SER A 30 59.04 17.00 -26.60
CA SER A 30 58.50 15.67 -26.32
C SER A 30 56.99 15.73 -26.04
N PHE A 31 56.29 14.60 -26.13
CA PHE A 31 54.84 14.54 -25.88
C PHE A 31 54.44 15.14 -24.52
N ALA A 32 55.24 14.89 -23.47
CA ALA A 32 54.99 15.44 -22.14
C ALA A 32 55.08 16.98 -22.12
N GLN A 33 56.09 17.56 -22.79
CA GLN A 33 56.26 19.01 -22.88
C GLN A 33 55.18 19.68 -23.73
N LYS A 34 54.77 19.03 -24.82
CA LYS A 34 53.63 19.48 -25.65
C LYS A 34 52.34 19.53 -24.84
N PHE A 35 52.08 18.48 -24.05
CA PHE A 35 50.92 18.41 -23.18
C PHE A 35 50.95 19.47 -22.08
N GLU A 36 52.10 19.65 -21.41
CA GLU A 36 52.28 20.67 -20.37
C GLU A 36 52.07 22.09 -20.94
N SER A 37 52.64 22.39 -22.10
CA SER A 37 52.46 23.68 -22.78
C SER A 37 51.00 23.94 -23.15
N ALA A 38 50.32 22.93 -23.70
CA ALA A 38 48.90 23.03 -24.05
C ALA A 38 48.01 23.23 -22.80
N VAL A 39 48.27 22.49 -21.72
CA VAL A 39 47.52 22.66 -20.46
C VAL A 39 47.76 24.04 -19.86
N SER A 40 48.99 24.55 -19.92
CA SER A 40 49.31 25.89 -19.42
C SER A 40 48.67 27.00 -20.26
N GLU A 41 48.53 26.82 -21.57
CA GLU A 41 47.90 27.82 -22.45
C GLU A 41 46.37 27.85 -22.31
N PHE A 42 45.74 26.69 -22.06
CA PHE A 42 44.29 26.55 -21.96
C PHE A 42 43.77 26.39 -20.53
N ASP A 43 44.52 26.83 -19.50
CA ASP A 43 44.20 26.54 -18.09
C ASP A 43 42.77 26.96 -17.71
N GLY A 44 42.33 28.17 -18.10
CA GLY A 44 41.02 28.72 -17.78
C GLY A 44 39.90 28.00 -18.52
N THR A 45 40.14 27.56 -19.76
CA THR A 45 39.18 26.74 -20.51
C THR A 45 39.06 25.35 -19.89
N ILE A 46 40.17 24.72 -19.49
CA ILE A 46 40.17 23.40 -18.85
C ILE A 46 39.45 23.46 -17.50
N ILE A 47 39.70 24.49 -16.69
CA ILE A 47 39.05 24.68 -15.39
C ILE A 47 37.54 24.89 -15.56
N SER A 48 37.12 25.77 -16.46
CA SER A 48 35.68 26.05 -16.69
C SER A 48 34.95 24.82 -17.26
N LEU A 49 35.54 24.14 -18.24
CA LEU A 49 34.98 22.91 -18.81
C LEU A 49 34.92 21.79 -17.76
N GLY A 50 35.99 21.59 -17.00
CA GLY A 50 36.05 20.61 -15.92
C GLY A 50 34.99 20.87 -14.84
N THR A 51 34.77 22.13 -14.47
CA THR A 51 33.73 22.53 -13.53
C THR A 51 32.34 22.21 -14.06
N LEU A 52 32.05 22.53 -15.32
CA LEU A 52 30.76 22.21 -15.95
C LEU A 52 30.48 20.70 -15.96
N PHE A 53 31.48 19.89 -16.33
CA PHE A 53 31.35 18.43 -16.32
C PHE A 53 31.17 17.87 -14.91
N LEU A 54 31.91 18.39 -13.94
CA LEU A 54 31.83 17.95 -12.55
C LEU A 54 30.45 18.27 -11.95
N VAL A 55 29.97 19.50 -12.13
CA VAL A 55 28.65 19.93 -11.64
C VAL A 55 27.53 19.12 -12.32
N SER A 56 27.60 18.94 -13.65
CA SER A 56 26.60 18.17 -14.39
C SER A 56 26.60 16.69 -14.00
N GLY A 57 27.78 16.09 -13.83
CA GLY A 57 27.93 14.72 -13.38
C GLY A 57 27.40 14.50 -11.97
N LEU A 58 27.69 15.43 -11.05
CA LEU A 58 27.18 15.39 -9.70
C LEU A 58 25.65 15.53 -9.67
N ALA A 59 25.08 16.41 -10.50
CA ALA A 59 23.63 16.55 -10.63
C ALA A 59 22.99 15.24 -11.09
N LEU A 60 23.50 14.60 -12.15
CA LEU A 60 22.98 13.33 -12.67
C LEU A 60 23.09 12.20 -11.64
N LEU A 61 24.22 12.09 -10.93
CA LEU A 61 24.40 11.10 -9.87
C LEU A 61 23.42 11.33 -8.73
N THR A 62 23.24 12.57 -8.32
CA THR A 62 22.29 12.95 -7.26
C THR A 62 20.87 12.61 -7.67
N THR A 63 20.44 12.96 -8.89
CA THR A 63 19.13 12.59 -9.43
C THR A 63 18.94 11.09 -9.49
N HIS A 64 19.93 10.33 -9.96
CA HIS A 64 19.83 8.87 -10.04
C HIS A 64 19.73 8.22 -8.64
N LEU A 65 20.53 8.67 -7.67
CA LEU A 65 20.45 8.19 -6.30
C LEU A 65 19.11 8.57 -5.65
N SER A 66 18.62 9.79 -5.91
CA SER A 66 17.32 10.26 -5.43
C SER A 66 16.18 9.43 -6.01
N ASN A 67 16.16 9.19 -7.32
CA ASN A 67 15.14 8.37 -7.98
C ASN A 67 15.11 6.95 -7.42
N ARG A 68 16.26 6.30 -7.27
CA ARG A 68 16.34 4.95 -6.70
C ARG A 68 15.87 4.89 -5.25
N SER A 69 16.14 5.93 -4.47
CA SER A 69 15.65 6.03 -3.09
C SER A 69 14.13 6.26 -3.07
N SER A 70 13.62 7.12 -3.96
CA SER A 70 12.20 7.41 -4.11
C SER A 70 11.41 6.16 -4.52
N GLU A 71 11.89 5.39 -5.50
CA GLU A 71 11.24 4.14 -5.95
C GLU A 71 11.07 3.14 -4.79
N LYS A 72 12.10 2.99 -3.94
CA LYS A 72 12.02 2.12 -2.75
C LYS A 72 10.98 2.60 -1.75
N ARG A 73 10.95 3.91 -1.49
CA ARG A 73 9.96 4.52 -0.58
C ARG A 73 8.54 4.39 -1.13
N GLU A 74 8.37 4.59 -2.43
CA GLU A 74 7.07 4.47 -3.08
C GLU A 74 6.55 3.04 -3.05
N ALA A 75 7.40 2.05 -3.34
CA ALA A 75 7.01 0.64 -3.23
C ALA A 75 6.59 0.26 -1.81
N ALA A 76 7.31 0.73 -0.79
CA ALA A 76 6.94 0.53 0.61
C ALA A 76 5.61 1.19 0.96
N ASN A 77 5.41 2.45 0.54
CA ASN A 77 4.18 3.19 0.78
C ASN A 77 2.96 2.54 0.12
N ARG A 78 3.11 1.92 -1.06
CA ARG A 78 2.04 1.16 -1.72
C ARG A 78 1.58 -0.05 -0.92
N LEU A 79 2.51 -0.74 -0.26
CA LEU A 79 2.16 -1.88 0.60
C LEU A 79 1.38 -1.40 1.82
N ILE A 80 1.88 -0.36 2.50
CA ILE A 80 1.20 0.20 3.68
C ILE A 80 -0.20 0.71 3.31
N SER A 81 -0.34 1.41 2.18
CA SER A 81 -1.65 1.91 1.75
C SER A 81 -2.61 0.77 1.38
N THR A 82 -2.12 -0.35 0.85
CA THR A 82 -2.93 -1.53 0.57
C THR A 82 -3.43 -2.17 1.85
N GLU A 83 -2.54 -2.38 2.84
CA GLU A 83 -2.91 -2.93 4.16
C GLU A 83 -3.91 -2.03 4.90
N MET A 84 -3.69 -0.71 4.91
CA MET A 84 -4.62 0.25 5.49
C MET A 84 -5.99 0.21 4.83
N LYS A 85 -6.04 0.09 3.49
CA LYS A 85 -7.29 -0.03 2.76
C LYS A 85 -8.03 -1.33 3.08
N ILE A 86 -7.32 -2.44 3.26
CA ILE A 86 -7.91 -3.71 3.71
C ILE A 86 -8.51 -3.56 5.11
N ALA A 87 -7.78 -2.94 6.04
CA ALA A 87 -8.26 -2.66 7.39
C ALA A 87 -9.52 -1.78 7.39
N GLU A 88 -9.57 -0.75 6.53
CA GLU A 88 -10.73 0.12 6.35
C GLU A 88 -11.95 -0.66 5.84
N MET A 89 -11.78 -1.49 4.80
CA MET A 89 -12.84 -2.35 4.28
C MET A 89 -13.37 -3.31 5.35
N ARG A 90 -12.48 -3.88 6.19
CA ARG A 90 -12.91 -4.74 7.28
C ARG A 90 -13.65 -3.98 8.38
N LYS A 91 -13.17 -2.80 8.77
CA LYS A 91 -13.88 -1.94 9.73
C LYS A 91 -15.30 -1.65 9.24
N LYS A 92 -15.44 -1.26 7.97
CA LYS A 92 -16.76 -1.04 7.36
C LYS A 92 -17.62 -2.30 7.42
N TRP A 93 -17.07 -3.46 7.08
CA TRP A 93 -17.80 -4.72 7.18
C TRP A 93 -18.26 -5.04 8.62
N ILE A 94 -17.42 -4.81 9.65
CA ILE A 94 -17.79 -4.99 11.06
C ILE A 94 -18.93 -4.04 11.45
N ASP A 95 -18.82 -2.77 11.08
CA ASP A 95 -19.83 -1.75 11.38
C ASP A 95 -21.16 -2.12 10.71
N ASP A 96 -21.14 -2.42 9.41
CA ASP A 96 -22.35 -2.78 8.65
C ASP A 96 -23.00 -4.07 9.21
N LEU A 97 -22.22 -5.07 9.63
CA LEU A 97 -22.72 -6.30 10.24
C LEU A 97 -23.37 -6.03 11.60
N ARG A 98 -22.73 -5.21 12.44
CA ARG A 98 -23.28 -4.81 13.74
C ARG A 98 -24.62 -4.10 13.57
N ASP A 99 -24.72 -3.21 12.58
CA ASP A 99 -25.93 -2.46 12.32
C ASP A 99 -27.06 -3.38 11.82
N ASP A 100 -26.78 -4.30 10.87
CA ASP A 100 -27.76 -5.31 10.44
C ASP A 100 -28.26 -6.17 11.62
N LEU A 101 -27.36 -6.62 12.50
CA LEU A 101 -27.70 -7.43 13.67
C LEU A 101 -28.59 -6.67 14.66
N ALA A 102 -28.33 -5.37 14.84
CA ALA A 102 -29.15 -4.52 15.70
C ALA A 102 -30.55 -4.32 15.12
N VAL A 103 -30.66 -4.06 13.80
CA VAL A 103 -31.95 -3.93 13.12
C VAL A 103 -32.71 -5.25 13.17
N PHE A 104 -32.06 -6.38 12.86
CA PHE A 104 -32.68 -7.70 12.92
C PHE A 104 -33.24 -8.00 14.32
N SER A 105 -32.43 -7.80 15.36
CA SER A 105 -32.85 -8.04 16.75
C SER A 105 -34.03 -7.15 17.16
N SER A 106 -34.04 -5.88 16.72
CA SER A 106 -35.15 -4.97 16.97
C SER A 106 -36.42 -5.44 16.26
N LEU A 107 -36.32 -5.75 14.96
CA LEU A 107 -37.44 -6.12 14.10
C LEU A 107 -38.16 -7.35 14.66
N VAL A 108 -37.39 -8.40 14.98
CA VAL A 108 -37.90 -9.64 15.60
C VAL A 108 -38.62 -9.35 16.93
N SER A 109 -38.14 -8.37 17.72
CA SER A 109 -38.71 -8.07 19.04
C SER A 109 -39.94 -7.16 19.04
N THR A 110 -40.19 -6.39 17.98
CA THR A 110 -41.22 -5.34 17.98
C THR A 110 -42.32 -5.49 16.95
N GLU A 111 -42.10 -6.19 15.84
CA GLU A 111 -43.01 -6.14 14.70
C GLU A 111 -43.45 -7.52 14.22
N SER A 112 -44.75 -7.82 14.36
CA SER A 112 -45.35 -9.04 13.83
C SER A 112 -46.20 -8.74 12.60
N GLY A 113 -45.87 -9.34 11.46
CA GLY A 113 -46.64 -9.18 10.21
C GLY A 113 -45.95 -9.78 8.99
N PRO A 114 -46.66 -9.88 7.85
CA PRO A 114 -46.08 -10.44 6.62
C PRO A 114 -44.99 -9.54 6.00
N GLU A 115 -45.06 -8.22 6.21
CA GLU A 115 -44.01 -7.29 5.76
C GLU A 115 -42.76 -7.39 6.65
N SER A 116 -42.90 -7.40 7.98
CA SER A 116 -41.76 -7.58 8.89
C SER A 116 -41.07 -8.93 8.67
N MET A 117 -41.83 -10.01 8.46
CA MET A 117 -41.26 -11.32 8.14
C MET A 117 -40.40 -11.31 6.86
N ARG A 118 -40.80 -10.53 5.84
CA ARG A 118 -40.00 -10.39 4.62
C ARG A 118 -38.70 -9.65 4.89
N GLU A 119 -38.75 -8.58 5.67
CA GLU A 119 -37.58 -7.79 6.05
C GLU A 119 -36.63 -8.58 6.96
N GLU A 120 -37.16 -9.39 7.88
CA GLU A 120 -36.38 -10.31 8.72
C GLU A 120 -35.59 -11.31 7.87
N VAL A 121 -36.26 -11.98 6.93
CA VAL A 121 -35.62 -12.96 6.03
C VAL A 121 -34.54 -12.29 5.18
N GLU A 122 -34.78 -11.07 4.71
CA GLU A 122 -33.79 -10.29 3.96
C GLU A 122 -32.56 -9.97 4.83
N LEU A 123 -32.77 -9.46 6.05
CA LEU A 123 -31.71 -9.13 6.99
C LEU A 123 -30.91 -10.37 7.39
N ALA A 124 -31.57 -11.47 7.76
CA ALA A 124 -30.90 -12.72 8.09
C ALA A 124 -30.05 -13.23 6.91
N SER A 125 -30.58 -13.17 5.69
CA SER A 125 -29.83 -13.55 4.49
C SER A 125 -28.60 -12.66 4.28
N ARG A 126 -28.75 -11.35 4.48
CA ARG A 126 -27.67 -10.36 4.34
C ARG A 126 -26.56 -10.58 5.37
N ILE A 127 -26.93 -10.83 6.62
CA ILE A 127 -26.00 -11.19 7.71
C ILE A 127 -25.22 -12.44 7.35
N LEU A 128 -25.90 -13.51 6.92
CA LEU A 128 -25.26 -14.78 6.57
C LEU A 128 -24.34 -14.68 5.35
N LEU A 129 -24.68 -13.86 4.35
CA LEU A 129 -23.84 -13.62 3.17
C LEU A 129 -22.58 -12.81 3.48
N ARG A 130 -22.62 -11.97 4.52
CA ARG A 130 -21.46 -11.19 4.99
C ARG A 130 -20.49 -12.04 5.79
N LEU A 131 -20.96 -13.10 6.44
CA LEU A 131 -20.13 -13.92 7.30
C LEU A 131 -19.27 -14.91 6.53
N ASN A 132 -18.10 -15.21 7.09
CA ASN A 132 -17.25 -16.27 6.59
C ASN A 132 -17.81 -17.63 7.04
N PRO A 133 -18.15 -18.56 6.13
CA PRO A 133 -18.64 -19.89 6.50
C PRO A 133 -17.66 -20.74 7.29
N LYS A 134 -16.38 -20.35 7.34
CA LYS A 134 -15.34 -21.01 8.13
C LYS A 134 -15.20 -20.45 9.55
N ASP A 135 -15.97 -19.44 9.93
CA ASP A 135 -15.98 -18.96 11.31
C ASP A 135 -16.55 -20.04 12.24
N PRO A 136 -15.89 -20.37 13.37
CA PRO A 136 -16.35 -21.42 14.28
C PRO A 136 -17.73 -21.14 14.89
N ASN A 137 -18.19 -19.89 14.88
CA ASN A 137 -19.49 -19.49 15.41
C ASN A 137 -20.56 -19.34 14.30
N TYR A 138 -20.22 -19.61 13.04
CA TYR A 138 -21.12 -19.42 11.89
C TYR A 138 -22.41 -20.24 12.04
N ASP A 139 -22.28 -21.55 12.31
CA ASP A 139 -23.43 -22.44 12.41
C ASP A 139 -24.33 -22.07 13.60
N SER A 140 -23.74 -21.76 14.76
CA SER A 140 -24.50 -21.29 15.93
C SER A 140 -25.27 -20.00 15.64
N LEU A 141 -24.65 -19.02 14.97
CA LEU A 141 -25.35 -17.78 14.63
C LEU A 141 -26.51 -18.07 13.67
N ARG A 142 -26.28 -18.91 12.67
CA ARG A 142 -27.30 -19.30 11.69
C ARG A 142 -28.49 -19.98 12.36
N GLU A 143 -28.23 -20.86 13.31
CA GLU A 143 -29.28 -21.52 14.10
C GLU A 143 -30.09 -20.51 14.90
N HIS A 144 -29.44 -19.61 15.66
CA HIS A 144 -30.14 -18.59 16.44
C HIS A 144 -30.90 -17.58 15.59
N LEU A 145 -30.39 -17.19 14.41
CA LEU A 145 -31.15 -16.34 13.48
C LEU A 145 -32.45 -17.03 13.03
N LYS A 146 -32.39 -18.34 12.77
CA LYS A 146 -33.55 -19.13 12.35
C LYS A 146 -34.56 -19.32 13.49
N SER A 147 -34.08 -19.64 14.68
CA SER A 147 -34.92 -19.82 15.87
C SER A 147 -35.62 -18.52 16.26
N ALA A 148 -34.87 -17.40 16.29
CA ALA A 148 -35.42 -16.09 16.58
C ALA A 148 -36.53 -15.67 15.60
N SER A 149 -36.40 -15.92 14.29
CA SER A 149 -37.51 -15.62 13.37
C SER A 149 -38.72 -16.58 13.49
N GLY A 150 -38.54 -17.77 14.08
CA GLY A 150 -39.61 -18.76 14.22
C GLY A 150 -40.47 -18.58 15.48
N GLU A 151 -39.87 -18.09 16.57
CA GLU A 151 -40.50 -18.05 17.90
C GLU A 151 -41.31 -16.78 18.16
N PHE A 152 -41.01 -15.67 17.48
CA PHE A 152 -41.65 -14.37 17.75
C PHE A 152 -43.07 -14.21 17.19
N GLY A 153 -43.62 -15.27 16.56
CA GLY A 153 -45.04 -15.40 16.25
C GLY A 153 -45.86 -16.14 17.33
N ALA A 154 -45.22 -16.64 18.39
CA ALA A 154 -45.88 -17.34 19.48
C ALA A 154 -46.51 -16.36 20.50
N GLU A 155 -47.53 -16.84 21.23
CA GLU A 155 -48.28 -16.05 22.22
C GLU A 155 -47.41 -15.62 23.43
N ASP A 156 -46.27 -16.29 23.65
CA ASP A 156 -45.25 -15.97 24.66
C ASP A 156 -43.85 -16.20 24.06
N PRO A 157 -43.24 -15.18 23.43
CA PRO A 157 -41.95 -15.32 22.76
C PRO A 157 -40.82 -15.55 23.77
N ASP A 158 -40.05 -16.61 23.56
CA ASP A 158 -38.87 -16.87 24.38
C ASP A 158 -37.74 -15.90 24.02
N MET A 159 -37.45 -14.98 24.93
CA MET A 159 -36.36 -14.01 24.77
C MET A 159 -34.97 -14.67 24.87
N SER A 160 -34.87 -15.93 25.28
CA SER A 160 -33.61 -16.64 25.43
C SER A 160 -32.84 -16.74 24.11
N GLU A 161 -33.53 -16.92 22.98
CA GLU A 161 -32.91 -17.01 21.66
C GLU A 161 -32.31 -15.67 21.19
N LEU A 162 -32.95 -14.53 21.50
CA LEU A 162 -32.35 -13.21 21.22
C LEU A 162 -31.12 -12.95 22.08
N VAL A 163 -31.11 -13.43 23.32
CA VAL A 163 -29.93 -13.35 24.20
C VAL A 163 -28.80 -14.20 23.63
N ALA A 164 -29.08 -15.44 23.21
CA ALA A 164 -28.09 -16.32 22.61
C ALA A 164 -27.55 -15.76 21.28
N LEU A 165 -28.42 -15.25 20.41
CA LEU A 165 -28.06 -14.56 19.17
C LEU A 165 -27.10 -13.41 19.43
N ARG A 166 -27.41 -12.57 20.43
CA ARG A 166 -26.56 -11.45 20.84
C ARG A 166 -25.19 -11.94 21.31
N GLU A 167 -25.12 -12.97 22.14
CA GLU A 167 -23.85 -13.50 22.65
C GLU A 167 -22.95 -14.04 21.53
N VAL A 168 -23.52 -14.82 20.60
CA VAL A 168 -22.78 -15.35 19.45
C VAL A 168 -22.31 -14.23 18.52
N SER A 169 -23.19 -13.26 18.24
CA SER A 169 -22.86 -12.06 17.48
C SER A 169 -21.69 -11.29 18.09
N GLN A 170 -21.71 -11.09 19.40
CA GLN A 170 -20.63 -10.41 20.11
C GLN A 170 -19.30 -11.16 20.03
N LYS A 171 -19.32 -12.49 20.08
CA LYS A 171 -18.10 -13.31 19.92
C LYS A 171 -17.48 -13.11 18.55
N ILE A 172 -18.28 -13.15 17.49
CA ILE A 172 -17.82 -12.93 16.10
C ILE A 172 -17.26 -11.51 15.94
N LEU A 173 -18.03 -10.49 16.33
CA LEU A 173 -17.62 -9.10 16.21
C LEU A 173 -16.33 -8.81 17.01
N LYS A 174 -16.21 -9.37 18.21
CA LYS A 174 -15.01 -9.22 19.05
C LYS A 174 -13.79 -9.91 18.43
N HIS A 175 -13.94 -11.12 17.89
CA HIS A 175 -12.86 -11.80 17.18
C HIS A 175 -12.34 -10.92 16.04
N GLU A 176 -13.23 -10.50 15.14
CA GLU A 176 -12.84 -9.71 13.97
C GLU A 176 -12.29 -8.33 14.34
N TRP A 177 -12.75 -7.75 15.46
CA TRP A 177 -12.16 -6.54 16.03
C TRP A 177 -10.72 -6.76 16.51
N GLU A 178 -10.44 -7.85 17.23
CA GLU A 178 -9.07 -8.18 17.64
C GLU A 178 -8.16 -8.41 16.43
N ARG A 179 -8.68 -9.08 15.41
CA ARG A 179 -7.97 -9.28 14.14
C ARG A 179 -7.67 -7.96 13.43
N LEU A 180 -8.64 -7.05 13.35
CA LEU A 180 -8.44 -5.71 12.78
C LEU A 180 -7.35 -4.92 13.52
N LYS A 181 -7.37 -4.94 14.86
CA LYS A 181 -6.32 -4.30 15.66
C LYS A 181 -4.94 -4.88 15.38
N HIS A 182 -4.86 -6.21 15.21
CA HIS A 182 -3.61 -6.88 14.86
C HIS A 182 -3.11 -6.43 13.48
N ASP A 183 -3.96 -6.39 12.47
CA ASP A 183 -3.60 -5.97 11.11
C ASP A 183 -3.11 -4.51 11.07
N ILE A 184 -3.80 -3.59 11.77
CA ILE A 184 -3.39 -2.19 11.88
C ILE A 184 -2.03 -2.06 12.59
N LYS A 185 -1.83 -2.80 13.69
CA LYS A 185 -0.56 -2.79 14.42
C LYS A 185 0.58 -3.29 13.54
N ASN A 186 0.38 -4.38 12.81
CA ASN A 186 1.39 -4.93 11.90
C ASN A 186 1.75 -3.94 10.80
N ALA A 187 0.76 -3.26 10.23
CA ALA A 187 0.98 -2.22 9.22
C ALA A 187 1.78 -1.01 9.78
N HIS A 188 1.55 -0.60 11.03
CA HIS A 188 2.35 0.44 11.67
C HIS A 188 3.77 -0.01 12.06
N MET A 189 3.95 -1.27 12.46
CA MET A 189 5.30 -1.80 12.72
C MET A 189 6.14 -1.81 11.43
N LEU A 190 5.54 -2.14 10.29
CA LEU A 190 6.18 -2.05 8.97
C LEU A 190 6.58 -0.61 8.59
N GLU A 191 5.89 0.39 9.14
CA GLU A 191 6.22 1.81 8.98
C GLU A 191 7.42 2.19 9.86
N GLY A 192 7.42 1.80 11.14
CA GLY A 192 8.44 2.17 12.14
C GLY A 192 9.79 1.45 12.01
N GLU A 193 9.85 0.21 11.52
CA GLU A 193 11.12 -0.50 11.27
C GLU A 193 11.91 0.05 10.08
N ARG A 194 11.34 1.01 9.34
CA ARG A 194 11.88 1.48 8.05
C ARG A 194 12.29 2.97 8.03
N THR A 195 12.05 3.68 9.13
CA THR A 195 12.54 5.05 9.38
C THR A 195 13.88 5.02 10.08
#